data_AF-A0A1V5XS27-F1
#
_entry.id   AF-A0A1V5XS27-F1
#
_cell.length_a   1.000
_cell.length_b   1.000
_cell.length_c   1.000
_cell.angle_alpha   90.00
_cell.angle_beta   90.00
_cell.angle_gamma   90.00
#
_symmetry.space_group_name_H-M   'P 1'
#
loop_
_entity.id
_entity.type
_entity.pdbx_description
1 polymer ?
#
loop_
_entity_poly.entity_id
_entity_poly.type
_entity_poly.pdbx_seq_one_letter_code
_entity_poly.pdbx_strand_id
1 'polypeptide(L)'
;MRSFLFVSCLALWVVTACSAGGEQQPLSNAGGAGSNTPDNPATGGSPSDPTEAGAFFDSSMNQDTSAVCTDSIDVVFVLDVSSSMGFVLDKLGNEIDGVVAEAQKLTTNSGAHPPHFGLIPFVDNHVIDLGGVEDGNAVHLDAQSLRNAFKFHRTNFTNPNRNPGDGLGGPTMQNPICEENALDALYAAAKDFPWRANASHIIILATDDTFLERPDNYGDRDNDGLTNKTDYPREGDYPARWTVPETVEALKVAKIRLFTFTSRGDAERHCGTGRRLPWEARAAGWSAPYFNHPPLPDSTDGANFDLDLVRKSTLSLSSTINDIVLNTYCNPPVY
;
A
#
# COMPACT_ATOMS: atom_id res chain seq x y z
N MET A 1 -10.38 14.98 -59.39
CA MET A 1 -10.72 13.57 -59.66
C MET A 1 -9.73 12.67 -58.95
N ARG A 2 -10.19 11.96 -57.92
CA ARG A 2 -9.85 10.56 -57.54
C ARG A 2 -10.25 10.37 -56.08
N SER A 3 -11.49 9.92 -55.92
CA SER A 3 -12.07 9.43 -54.68
C SER A 3 -11.52 8.04 -54.38
N PHE A 4 -11.12 7.79 -53.13
CA PHE A 4 -10.90 6.44 -52.62
C PHE A 4 -12.10 6.06 -51.76
N LEU A 5 -12.88 5.08 -52.23
CA LEU A 5 -13.86 4.35 -51.43
C LEU A 5 -13.11 3.34 -50.55
N PHE A 6 -13.37 3.37 -49.24
CA PHE A 6 -13.10 2.24 -48.36
C PHE A 6 -14.38 1.42 -48.20
N VAL A 7 -14.33 0.17 -48.64
CA VAL A 7 -15.33 -0.87 -48.43
C VAL A 7 -14.98 -1.56 -47.10
N SER A 8 -15.88 -1.53 -46.12
CA SER A 8 -15.75 -2.30 -44.89
C SER A 8 -16.66 -3.54 -44.96
N CYS A 9 -16.05 -4.72 -44.85
CA CYS A 9 -16.73 -6.00 -44.80
C CYS A 9 -17.23 -6.29 -43.38
N LEU A 10 -18.54 -6.47 -43.27
CA LEU A 10 -19.22 -7.07 -42.13
C LEU A 10 -18.80 -8.55 -42.00
N ALA A 11 -18.23 -8.95 -40.86
CA ALA A 11 -18.03 -10.36 -40.51
C ALA A 11 -18.88 -10.70 -39.29
N LEU A 12 -19.92 -11.49 -39.57
CA LEU A 12 -20.91 -12.02 -38.65
C LEU A 12 -20.30 -13.24 -37.92
N TRP A 13 -20.14 -13.19 -36.59
CA TRP A 13 -19.77 -14.36 -35.80
C TRP A 13 -21.02 -14.95 -35.14
N VAL A 14 -21.32 -16.18 -35.55
CA VAL A 14 -22.33 -17.07 -34.94
C VAL A 14 -21.62 -17.85 -33.83
N VAL A 15 -22.07 -17.72 -32.59
CA VAL A 15 -21.62 -18.57 -31.48
C VAL A 15 -22.68 -19.66 -31.26
N THR A 16 -22.29 -20.91 -31.48
CA THR A 16 -23.08 -22.10 -31.20
C THR A 16 -22.86 -22.54 -29.75
N ALA A 17 -23.94 -22.63 -28.97
CA ALA A 17 -23.96 -23.20 -27.63
C ALA A 17 -23.93 -24.75 -27.69
N CYS A 18 -23.19 -25.38 -26.79
CA CYS A 18 -23.34 -26.79 -26.45
C CYS A 18 -23.45 -26.93 -24.93
N SER A 19 -24.58 -27.52 -24.50
CA SER A 19 -24.92 -27.86 -23.12
C SER A 19 -24.43 -29.26 -22.73
N ALA A 20 -23.96 -29.34 -21.49
CA ALA A 20 -24.29 -30.31 -20.43
C ALA A 20 -24.16 -31.85 -20.61
N GLY A 21 -23.52 -32.44 -19.61
CA GLY A 21 -23.65 -33.83 -19.09
C GLY A 21 -22.48 -34.08 -18.13
N GLY A 22 -22.65 -34.15 -16.79
CA GLY A 22 -23.16 -35.31 -16.02
C GLY A 22 -22.08 -36.40 -15.97
N GLU A 23 -21.69 -37.07 -14.88
CA GLU A 23 -22.17 -37.23 -13.50
C GLU A 23 -21.11 -38.12 -12.78
N GLN A 24 -21.12 -38.12 -11.43
CA GLN A 24 -20.71 -39.22 -10.51
C GLN A 24 -19.23 -39.58 -10.23
N GLN A 25 -18.84 -39.24 -8.99
CA GLN A 25 -17.96 -39.97 -8.05
C GLN A 25 -18.42 -41.43 -7.79
N PRO A 26 -17.59 -42.38 -7.28
CA PRO A 26 -17.07 -42.33 -5.90
C PRO A 26 -15.72 -43.01 -5.55
N LEU A 27 -15.16 -42.51 -4.45
CA LEU A 27 -14.48 -43.18 -3.31
C LEU A 27 -13.49 -44.33 -3.56
N SER A 28 -12.25 -44.15 -3.07
CA SER A 28 -11.64 -45.14 -2.18
C SER A 28 -10.75 -44.48 -1.12
N ASN A 29 -10.88 -45.03 0.08
CA ASN A 29 -10.33 -44.64 1.37
C ASN A 29 -9.50 -45.86 1.84
N ALA A 30 -8.30 -45.66 2.42
CA ALA A 30 -7.78 -46.43 3.56
C ALA A 30 -6.26 -46.36 3.75
N GLY A 31 -5.86 -46.02 5.00
CA GLY A 31 -4.70 -46.53 5.73
C GLY A 31 -3.41 -45.70 5.59
N GLY A 32 -2.73 -45.22 6.63
CA GLY A 32 -2.82 -45.50 8.07
C GLY A 32 -1.41 -45.68 8.67
N ALA A 33 -1.15 -44.91 9.74
CA ALA A 33 -0.22 -45.15 10.87
C ALA A 33 1.30 -44.87 10.76
N GLY A 34 1.81 -44.22 11.81
CA GLY A 34 3.22 -44.20 12.26
C GLY A 34 3.75 -42.78 12.58
N SER A 35 3.46 -42.19 13.74
CA SER A 35 4.24 -42.26 15.00
C SER A 35 5.74 -41.98 14.87
N ASN A 36 6.20 -40.81 15.33
CA ASN A 36 7.21 -40.64 16.40
C ASN A 36 7.63 -39.17 16.55
N THR A 37 7.23 -38.57 17.67
CA THR A 37 7.86 -37.40 18.28
C THR A 37 9.18 -37.79 18.96
N PRO A 38 10.12 -36.85 19.06
CA PRO A 38 10.91 -36.72 20.28
C PRO A 38 10.72 -35.33 20.89
N ASP A 39 10.39 -35.35 22.18
CA ASP A 39 10.47 -34.21 23.10
C ASP A 39 11.89 -33.62 23.13
N ASN A 40 11.99 -32.30 23.16
CA ASN A 40 13.01 -31.64 23.97
C ASN A 40 12.51 -30.26 24.44
N PRO A 41 12.66 -29.92 25.73
CA PRO A 41 12.16 -28.67 26.31
C PRO A 41 13.26 -27.60 26.34
N ALA A 42 12.88 -26.32 26.20
CA ALA A 42 13.31 -25.22 27.08
C ALA A 42 13.02 -23.83 26.48
N THR A 43 12.33 -23.02 27.31
CA THR A 43 12.54 -21.58 27.52
C THR A 43 12.38 -20.63 26.33
N GLY A 44 11.23 -19.94 26.29
CA GLY A 44 11.03 -18.71 25.52
C GLY A 44 9.90 -17.91 26.14
N GLY A 45 10.13 -16.63 26.42
CA GLY A 45 9.34 -15.80 27.33
C GLY A 45 7.90 -15.55 26.91
N SER A 46 7.10 -15.16 27.91
CA SER A 46 5.76 -14.59 27.76
C SER A 46 5.74 -13.54 26.64
N PRO A 47 4.78 -13.60 25.69
CA PRO A 47 4.46 -12.47 24.85
C PRO A 47 3.91 -11.38 25.75
N SER A 48 4.58 -10.22 25.77
CA SER A 48 4.06 -9.00 26.35
C SER A 48 2.79 -8.56 25.61
N ASP A 49 1.80 -8.19 26.41
CA ASP A 49 0.47 -7.67 26.10
C ASP A 49 0.52 -6.51 25.06
N PRO A 50 -0.29 -6.51 23.97
CA PRO A 50 -0.19 -5.50 22.90
C PRO A 50 -1.00 -4.22 23.16
N THR A 51 -1.17 -3.81 24.41
CA THR A 51 -2.00 -2.64 24.76
C THR A 51 -1.30 -1.28 24.74
N GLU A 52 -0.02 -1.20 24.35
CA GLU A 52 0.71 0.08 24.25
C GLU A 52 0.81 0.59 22.80
N ALA A 53 -0.32 1.03 22.24
CA ALA A 53 -0.34 1.86 21.02
C ALA A 53 -0.15 3.36 21.32
N GLY A 54 0.09 3.75 22.59
CA GLY A 54 -0.02 5.13 23.05
C GLY A 54 1.28 5.84 23.46
N ALA A 55 2.44 5.20 23.40
CA ALA A 55 3.69 5.76 23.91
C ALA A 55 4.86 5.60 22.93
N PHE A 56 4.69 6.04 21.68
CA PHE A 56 5.74 5.93 20.65
C PHE A 56 6.63 7.16 20.51
N PHE A 57 6.21 8.31 21.01
CA PHE A 57 7.03 9.52 20.99
C PHE A 57 7.63 9.72 22.39
N ASP A 58 8.89 9.28 22.55
CA ASP A 58 9.68 9.71 23.70
C ASP A 58 9.82 11.24 23.61
N SER A 59 9.21 11.91 24.58
CA SER A 59 9.21 13.37 24.73
C SER A 59 10.58 13.92 25.14
N SER A 60 11.64 13.08 25.14
CA SER A 60 13.00 13.43 25.48
C SER A 60 13.84 14.04 24.36
N MET A 61 13.31 14.21 23.13
CA MET A 61 13.97 15.08 22.15
C MET A 61 13.91 16.52 22.64
N ASN A 62 15.04 16.95 23.19
CA ASN A 62 15.38 18.28 23.64
C ASN A 62 15.08 19.28 22.51
N GLN A 63 13.86 19.80 22.45
CA GLN A 63 13.52 20.92 21.57
C GLN A 63 14.35 22.09 22.06
N ASP A 64 15.40 22.43 21.31
CA ASP A 64 15.98 23.76 21.39
C ASP A 64 14.90 24.74 20.91
N THR A 65 14.11 25.25 21.84
CA THR A 65 12.94 26.12 21.61
C THR A 65 13.33 27.51 21.08
N SER A 66 14.54 27.70 20.55
CA SER A 66 15.03 28.99 20.07
C SER A 66 15.12 29.10 18.54
N ALA A 67 15.11 27.99 17.80
CA ALA A 67 15.04 28.01 16.34
C ALA A 67 13.58 27.80 15.87
N VAL A 68 12.96 28.86 15.36
CA VAL A 68 11.69 28.73 14.63
C VAL A 68 11.98 27.90 13.39
N CYS A 69 11.50 26.67 13.37
CA CYS A 69 11.59 25.80 12.22
C CYS A 69 10.79 26.39 11.07
N THR A 70 11.44 26.61 9.93
CA THR A 70 10.85 27.22 8.73
C THR A 70 10.68 26.23 7.58
N ASP A 71 10.83 24.94 7.87
CA ASP A 71 10.73 23.91 6.85
C ASP A 71 9.29 23.82 6.32
N SER A 72 9.17 23.45 5.05
CA SER A 72 7.87 23.08 4.48
C SER A 72 7.54 21.63 4.84
N ILE A 73 6.32 21.17 4.55
CA ILE A 73 5.89 19.79 4.83
C ILE A 73 5.36 19.17 3.55
N ASP A 74 5.86 18.00 3.20
CA ASP A 74 5.34 17.20 2.10
C ASP A 74 4.85 15.85 2.65
N VAL A 75 3.58 15.52 2.41
CA VAL A 75 2.97 14.26 2.85
C VAL A 75 2.42 13.50 1.65
N VAL A 76 2.98 12.33 1.36
CA VAL A 76 2.49 11.46 0.28
C VAL A 76 1.76 10.26 0.87
N PHE A 77 0.50 10.10 0.48
CA PHE A 77 -0.29 8.92 0.79
C PHE A 77 0.02 7.82 -0.23
N VAL A 78 0.56 6.70 0.19
CA VAL A 78 0.80 5.52 -0.65
C VAL A 78 -0.23 4.47 -0.26
N LEU A 79 -1.33 4.39 -0.98
CA LEU A 79 -2.52 3.69 -0.50
C LEU A 79 -2.80 2.45 -1.33
N ASP A 80 -2.90 1.32 -0.66
CA ASP A 80 -3.53 0.14 -1.23
C ASP A 80 -5.01 0.46 -1.50
N VAL A 81 -5.40 0.34 -2.77
CA VAL A 81 -6.77 0.59 -3.23
C VAL A 81 -7.45 -0.70 -3.68
N SER A 82 -6.94 -1.86 -3.27
CA SER A 82 -7.61 -3.15 -3.44
C SER A 82 -8.98 -3.17 -2.76
N SER A 83 -9.82 -4.12 -3.16
CA SER A 83 -11.22 -4.16 -2.71
C SER A 83 -11.40 -4.25 -1.18
N SER A 84 -10.43 -4.79 -0.43
CA SER A 84 -10.44 -4.86 1.04
C SER A 84 -10.19 -3.51 1.72
N MET A 85 -9.61 -2.55 0.99
CA MET A 85 -9.09 -1.30 1.55
C MET A 85 -10.04 -0.11 1.43
N GLY A 86 -11.25 -0.29 0.90
CA GLY A 86 -12.23 0.79 0.74
C GLY A 86 -12.50 1.58 2.01
N PHE A 87 -12.49 0.94 3.18
CA PHE A 87 -12.73 1.62 4.47
C PHE A 87 -11.66 2.67 4.81
N VAL A 88 -10.41 2.50 4.36
CA VAL A 88 -9.34 3.50 4.56
C VAL A 88 -9.64 4.75 3.72
N LEU A 89 -10.01 4.56 2.45
CA LEU A 89 -10.40 5.66 1.57
C LEU A 89 -11.64 6.41 2.08
N ASP A 90 -12.61 5.71 2.68
CA ASP A 90 -13.75 6.36 3.34
C ASP A 90 -13.33 7.19 4.54
N LYS A 91 -12.51 6.62 5.43
CA LYS A 91 -12.04 7.30 6.63
C LYS A 91 -11.23 8.55 6.27
N LEU A 92 -10.26 8.42 5.37
CA LEU A 92 -9.50 9.56 4.86
C LEU A 92 -10.42 10.56 4.15
N GLY A 93 -11.34 10.11 3.29
CA GLY A 93 -12.31 10.97 2.62
C GLY A 93 -13.18 11.80 3.57
N ASN A 94 -13.50 11.26 4.76
CA ASN A 94 -14.30 11.95 5.77
C ASN A 94 -13.48 12.83 6.72
N GLU A 95 -12.19 12.52 6.93
CA GLU A 95 -11.39 13.11 8.01
C GLU A 95 -10.18 13.94 7.52
N ILE A 96 -9.86 13.92 6.22
CA ILE A 96 -8.66 14.58 5.68
C ILE A 96 -8.64 16.10 5.87
N ASP A 97 -9.81 16.74 6.02
CA ASP A 97 -9.90 18.16 6.37
C ASP A 97 -9.10 18.51 7.63
N GLY A 98 -9.18 17.65 8.64
CA GLY A 98 -8.45 17.83 9.90
C GLY A 98 -6.94 17.78 9.67
N VAL A 99 -6.48 16.80 8.87
CA VAL A 99 -5.05 16.63 8.57
C VAL A 99 -4.47 17.82 7.82
N VAL A 100 -5.16 18.26 6.77
CA VAL A 100 -4.72 19.41 5.98
C VAL A 100 -4.73 20.67 6.82
N ALA A 101 -5.77 20.89 7.64
CA ALA A 101 -5.86 22.08 8.49
C ALA A 101 -4.74 22.13 9.55
N GLU A 102 -4.40 21.02 10.20
CA GLU A 102 -3.30 21.00 11.17
C GLU A 102 -1.94 21.23 10.51
N ALA A 103 -1.67 20.61 9.36
CA ALA A 103 -0.44 20.86 8.60
C ALA A 103 -0.32 22.32 8.14
N GLN A 104 -1.42 22.94 7.70
CA GLN A 104 -1.46 24.35 7.29
C GLN A 104 -1.18 25.30 8.47
N LYS A 105 -1.64 24.98 9.68
CA LYS A 105 -1.33 25.77 10.88
C LYS A 105 0.17 25.77 11.16
N LEU A 106 0.83 24.61 11.04
CA LEU A 106 2.28 24.51 11.28
C LEU A 106 3.06 25.42 10.33
N THR A 107 2.79 25.35 9.02
CA THR A 107 3.51 26.16 8.03
C THR A 107 3.15 27.65 8.11
N THR A 108 1.91 27.99 8.46
CA THR A 108 1.50 29.39 8.66
C THR A 108 2.22 30.02 9.84
N ASN A 109 2.37 29.29 10.94
CA ASN A 109 3.02 29.79 12.16
C ASN A 109 4.52 30.00 11.97
N SER A 110 5.16 29.22 11.09
CA SER A 110 6.58 29.34 10.79
C SER A 110 6.91 30.27 9.63
N GLY A 111 5.92 30.67 8.82
CA GLY A 111 6.14 31.39 7.56
C GLY A 111 6.70 30.51 6.43
N ALA A 112 6.65 29.18 6.60
CA ALA A 112 6.99 28.22 5.56
C ALA A 112 5.95 28.21 4.43
N HIS A 113 6.28 27.58 3.31
CA HIS A 113 5.31 27.37 2.23
C HIS A 113 4.17 26.44 2.70
N PRO A 114 2.96 26.58 2.14
CA PRO A 114 1.85 25.66 2.43
C PRO A 114 2.27 24.19 2.27
N PRO A 115 1.68 23.27 3.06
CA PRO A 115 1.98 21.85 2.94
C PRO A 115 1.58 21.33 1.55
N HIS A 116 2.40 20.43 1.00
CA HIS A 116 2.09 19.70 -0.22
C HIS A 116 1.62 18.30 0.14
N PHE A 117 0.63 17.81 -0.59
CA PHE A 117 0.13 16.45 -0.45
C PHE A 117 0.21 15.70 -1.76
N GLY A 118 0.53 14.42 -1.72
CA GLY A 118 0.53 13.53 -2.87
C GLY A 118 -0.30 12.27 -2.61
N LEU A 119 -0.69 11.58 -3.67
CA LEU A 119 -1.35 10.28 -3.60
C LEU A 119 -0.76 9.34 -4.65
N ILE A 120 -0.39 8.13 -4.22
CA ILE A 120 0.07 7.05 -5.08
C ILE A 120 -0.75 5.81 -4.72
N PRO A 121 -1.89 5.57 -5.40
CA PRO A 121 -2.65 4.36 -5.20
C PRO A 121 -1.92 3.15 -5.80
N PHE A 122 -2.07 2.00 -5.17
CA PHE A 122 -1.55 0.75 -5.69
C PHE A 122 -2.47 -0.45 -5.43
N VAL A 123 -2.33 -1.46 -6.27
CA VAL A 123 -2.77 -2.86 -6.09
C VAL A 123 -1.57 -3.69 -6.56
N ASP A 124 -1.70 -4.54 -7.59
CA ASP A 124 -0.59 -5.27 -8.22
C ASP A 124 0.31 -4.36 -9.09
N ASN A 125 -0.15 -3.14 -9.37
CA ASN A 125 0.64 -2.05 -9.92
C ASN A 125 0.27 -0.72 -9.26
N HIS A 126 0.92 0.37 -9.67
CA HIS A 126 0.69 1.70 -9.08
C HIS A 126 0.62 2.79 -10.15
N VAL A 127 0.15 3.97 -9.74
CA VAL A 127 0.24 5.21 -10.50
C VAL A 127 0.44 6.38 -9.54
N ILE A 128 1.06 7.48 -9.99
CA ILE A 128 0.99 8.75 -9.26
C ILE A 128 -0.34 9.41 -9.61
N ASP A 129 -1.15 9.78 -8.62
CA ASP A 129 -2.37 10.53 -8.86
C ASP A 129 -2.05 11.89 -9.46
N LEU A 130 -2.74 12.24 -10.54
CA LEU A 130 -2.60 13.52 -11.24
C LEU A 130 -3.85 14.40 -11.11
N GLY A 131 -4.59 14.24 -10.00
CA GLY A 131 -5.79 15.00 -9.66
C GLY A 131 -5.53 16.26 -8.83
N GLY A 132 -4.26 16.56 -8.56
CA GLY A 132 -3.79 17.77 -7.89
C GLY A 132 -3.82 19.00 -8.80
N VAL A 133 -3.16 20.07 -8.35
CA VAL A 133 -3.16 21.40 -8.98
C VAL A 133 -1.77 21.96 -9.27
N GLU A 134 -0.72 21.34 -8.72
CA GLU A 134 0.68 21.73 -8.92
C GLU A 134 1.57 20.57 -9.37
N ASP A 135 2.78 20.89 -9.85
CA ASP A 135 3.81 19.96 -10.30
C ASP A 135 3.29 18.86 -11.25
N GLY A 136 2.71 19.29 -12.37
CA GLY A 136 2.12 18.36 -13.34
C GLY A 136 0.83 17.69 -12.85
N ASN A 137 0.17 18.31 -11.87
CA ASN A 137 -1.01 17.84 -11.14
C ASN A 137 -0.74 16.71 -10.13
N ALA A 138 0.52 16.40 -9.82
CA ALA A 138 0.85 15.40 -8.79
C ALA A 138 0.61 15.91 -7.35
N VAL A 139 0.56 17.23 -7.16
CA VAL A 139 0.49 17.87 -5.85
C VAL A 139 -0.91 18.44 -5.57
N HIS A 140 -1.48 18.00 -4.45
CA HIS A 140 -2.71 18.52 -3.85
C HIS A 140 -2.37 19.56 -2.78
N LEU A 141 -3.09 20.70 -2.78
CA LEU A 141 -2.87 21.80 -1.83
C LEU A 141 -3.97 21.95 -0.79
N ASP A 142 -5.09 21.25 -0.97
CA ASP A 142 -6.25 21.34 -0.09
C ASP A 142 -6.94 19.99 0.10
N ALA A 143 -7.75 19.91 1.16
CA ALA A 143 -8.49 18.72 1.51
C ALA A 143 -9.53 18.34 0.45
N GLN A 144 -10.08 19.30 -0.30
CA GLN A 144 -11.11 19.03 -1.30
C GLN A 144 -10.54 18.24 -2.49
N SER A 145 -9.34 18.60 -2.95
CA SER A 145 -8.63 17.89 -4.01
C SER A 145 -8.26 16.46 -3.58
N LEU A 146 -7.79 16.26 -2.34
CA LEU A 146 -7.54 14.93 -1.78
C LEU A 146 -8.82 14.09 -1.65
N ARG A 147 -9.92 14.66 -1.13
CA ARG A 147 -11.22 13.97 -1.08
C ARG A 147 -11.68 13.52 -2.46
N ASN A 148 -11.51 14.38 -3.46
CA ASN A 148 -11.85 14.04 -4.83
C ASN A 148 -10.99 12.87 -5.34
N ALA A 149 -9.69 12.89 -5.05
CA ALA A 149 -8.77 11.81 -5.41
C ALA A 149 -9.14 10.49 -4.72
N PHE A 150 -9.37 10.48 -3.39
CA PHE A 150 -9.80 9.28 -2.67
C PHE A 150 -11.12 8.72 -3.20
N LYS A 151 -12.10 9.59 -3.48
CA LYS A 151 -13.39 9.18 -4.06
C LYS A 151 -13.22 8.62 -5.47
N PHE A 152 -12.36 9.25 -6.28
CA PHE A 152 -12.05 8.80 -7.64
C PHE A 152 -11.46 7.40 -7.59
N HIS A 153 -10.45 7.17 -6.76
CA HIS A 153 -9.78 5.87 -6.68
C HIS A 153 -10.67 4.78 -6.11
N ARG A 154 -11.45 5.10 -5.08
CA ARG A 154 -12.46 4.19 -4.54
C ARG A 154 -13.45 3.75 -5.63
N THR A 155 -13.96 4.71 -6.39
CA THR A 155 -15.02 4.47 -7.37
C THR A 155 -14.53 3.68 -8.56
N ASN A 156 -13.31 3.98 -9.04
CA ASN A 156 -12.81 3.48 -10.31
C ASN A 156 -11.83 2.31 -10.20
N PHE A 157 -11.22 2.10 -9.03
CA PHE A 157 -10.23 1.03 -8.82
C PHE A 157 -10.63 0.08 -7.69
N THR A 158 -10.97 0.60 -6.51
CA THR A 158 -11.37 -0.25 -5.37
C THR A 158 -12.67 -1.02 -5.61
N ASN A 159 -13.76 -0.33 -5.93
CA ASN A 159 -15.07 -0.95 -6.15
C ASN A 159 -15.06 -1.98 -7.29
N PRO A 160 -14.45 -1.72 -8.46
CA PRO A 160 -14.37 -2.72 -9.53
C PRO A 160 -13.19 -3.69 -9.42
N ASN A 161 -12.37 -3.59 -8.37
CA ASN A 161 -11.14 -4.37 -8.17
C ASN A 161 -10.20 -4.32 -9.40
N ARG A 162 -9.72 -3.12 -9.71
CA ARG A 162 -8.93 -2.81 -10.90
C ARG A 162 -7.59 -2.21 -10.52
N ASN A 163 -6.56 -2.58 -11.26
CA ASN A 163 -5.20 -2.04 -11.12
C ASN A 163 -5.11 -0.56 -11.56
N PRO A 164 -4.63 0.35 -10.70
CA PRO A 164 -4.60 1.78 -11.00
C PRO A 164 -3.65 2.16 -12.15
N GLY A 165 -2.52 1.46 -12.28
CA GLY A 165 -1.53 1.66 -13.35
C GLY A 165 -2.03 1.31 -14.76
N ASP A 166 -3.13 0.56 -14.88
CA ASP A 166 -3.77 0.25 -16.17
C ASP A 166 -4.78 1.33 -16.60
N GLY A 167 -5.09 2.25 -15.68
CA GLY A 167 -6.08 3.30 -15.87
C GLY A 167 -7.52 2.80 -16.02
N LEU A 168 -8.43 3.73 -16.36
CA LEU A 168 -9.88 3.46 -16.46
C LEU A 168 -10.27 2.48 -17.57
N GLY A 169 -9.34 2.13 -18.47
CA GLY A 169 -9.51 1.14 -19.53
C GLY A 169 -9.03 -0.27 -19.17
N GLY A 170 -8.30 -0.44 -18.08
CA GLY A 170 -7.83 -1.73 -17.60
C GLY A 170 -8.94 -2.77 -17.31
N PRO A 171 -8.59 -4.03 -17.07
CA PRO A 171 -9.53 -5.05 -16.66
C PRO A 171 -10.09 -4.84 -15.24
N THR A 172 -11.24 -5.43 -14.95
CA THR A 172 -11.82 -5.50 -13.60
C THR A 172 -11.61 -6.89 -13.02
N MET A 173 -11.61 -7.01 -11.69
CA MET A 173 -11.30 -8.25 -10.96
C MET A 173 -9.88 -8.76 -11.20
N GLN A 174 -8.92 -7.85 -11.38
CA GLN A 174 -7.50 -8.17 -11.57
C GLN A 174 -6.72 -7.94 -10.27
N ASN A 175 -6.91 -8.85 -9.33
CA ASN A 175 -6.02 -8.96 -8.16
C ASN A 175 -6.07 -10.43 -7.69
N PRO A 176 -5.40 -11.34 -8.41
CA PRO A 176 -5.57 -12.78 -8.24
C PRO A 176 -4.75 -13.34 -7.08
N ILE A 177 -3.83 -12.56 -6.48
CA ILE A 177 -3.10 -12.92 -5.27
C ILE A 177 -3.36 -11.89 -4.17
N CYS A 178 -3.04 -12.23 -2.92
CA CYS A 178 -3.24 -11.27 -1.84
C CYS A 178 -2.08 -10.28 -1.70
N GLU A 179 -0.86 -10.65 -2.08
CA GLU A 179 0.27 -9.74 -1.98
C GLU A 179 0.11 -8.56 -2.94
N GLU A 180 0.36 -7.34 -2.48
CA GLU A 180 0.14 -6.10 -3.22
C GLU A 180 1.47 -5.42 -3.55
N ASN A 181 1.53 -4.64 -4.63
CA ASN A 181 2.76 -4.03 -5.16
C ASN A 181 3.20 -2.74 -4.44
N ALA A 182 3.26 -2.82 -3.12
CA ALA A 182 3.61 -1.71 -2.24
C ALA A 182 5.07 -1.26 -2.41
N LEU A 183 6.01 -2.18 -2.67
CA LEU A 183 7.43 -1.82 -2.85
C LEU A 183 7.65 -0.94 -4.08
N ASP A 184 7.01 -1.24 -5.20
CA ASP A 184 7.14 -0.42 -6.39
C ASP A 184 6.48 0.94 -6.21
N ALA A 185 5.34 1.00 -5.52
CA ALA A 185 4.67 2.25 -5.19
C ALA A 185 5.53 3.14 -4.25
N LEU A 186 6.18 2.56 -3.24
CA LEU A 186 7.11 3.26 -2.35
C LEU A 186 8.34 3.75 -3.10
N TYR A 187 8.90 2.94 -3.98
CA TYR A 187 10.06 3.35 -4.78
C TYR A 187 9.70 4.52 -5.72
N ALA A 188 8.53 4.46 -6.38
CA ALA A 188 8.03 5.57 -7.20
C ALA A 188 7.75 6.82 -6.36
N ALA A 189 7.21 6.67 -5.15
CA ALA A 189 7.10 7.78 -4.21
C ALA A 189 8.46 8.44 -3.95
N ALA A 190 9.50 7.64 -3.69
CA ALA A 190 10.83 8.17 -3.38
C ALA A 190 11.54 8.83 -4.58
N LYS A 191 11.33 8.33 -5.80
CA LYS A 191 12.09 8.78 -6.98
C LYS A 191 11.34 9.72 -7.91
N ASP A 192 10.03 9.55 -8.03
CA ASP A 192 9.25 10.16 -9.11
C ASP A 192 8.28 11.24 -8.60
N PHE A 193 7.95 11.25 -7.31
CA PHE A 193 7.15 12.33 -6.71
C PHE A 193 7.98 13.63 -6.61
N PRO A 194 7.40 14.81 -6.92
CA PRO A 194 8.11 16.09 -6.92
C PRO A 194 8.31 16.68 -5.52
N TRP A 195 9.12 16.01 -4.70
CA TRP A 195 9.47 16.47 -3.35
C TRP A 195 10.20 17.82 -3.35
N ARG A 196 9.86 18.71 -2.40
CA ARG A 196 10.56 19.99 -2.22
C ARG A 196 11.83 19.79 -1.41
N ALA A 197 12.97 20.21 -1.94
CA ALA A 197 14.28 20.05 -1.29
C ALA A 197 14.37 20.59 0.16
N ASN A 198 13.54 21.57 0.53
CA ASN A 198 13.48 22.19 1.86
C ASN A 198 12.16 21.86 2.59
N ALA A 199 11.74 20.60 2.53
CA ALA A 199 10.57 20.10 3.25
C ALA A 199 10.92 18.87 4.10
N SER A 200 10.15 18.67 5.16
CA SER A 200 10.04 17.36 5.82
C SER A 200 9.25 16.43 4.91
N HIS A 201 9.83 15.28 4.53
CA HIS A 201 9.19 14.31 3.64
C HIS A 201 8.60 13.14 4.42
N ILE A 202 7.28 12.96 4.30
CA ILE A 202 6.53 11.96 5.02
C ILE A 202 5.80 11.08 4.02
N ILE A 203 5.95 9.76 4.14
CA ILE A 203 5.02 8.82 3.51
C ILE A 203 4.10 8.25 4.57
N ILE A 204 2.79 8.29 4.27
CA ILE A 204 1.78 7.52 4.99
C ILE A 204 1.33 6.39 4.07
N LEU A 205 1.71 5.15 4.39
CA LEU A 205 1.29 3.97 3.65
C LEU A 205 0.18 3.21 4.39
N ALA A 206 -0.80 2.67 3.67
CA ALA A 206 -1.79 1.77 4.25
C ALA A 206 -2.05 0.58 3.32
N THR A 207 -2.02 -0.63 3.86
CA THR A 207 -2.35 -1.90 3.18
C THR A 207 -2.74 -2.95 4.22
N ASP A 208 -3.64 -3.88 3.89
CA ASP A 208 -3.91 -5.02 4.75
C ASP A 208 -3.17 -6.31 4.36
N ASP A 209 -2.20 -6.20 3.45
CA ASP A 209 -1.36 -7.31 3.02
C ASP A 209 0.15 -6.97 2.98
N THR A 210 0.97 -7.96 2.61
CA THR A 210 2.41 -7.80 2.37
C THR A 210 2.69 -7.63 0.87
N PHE A 211 3.96 -7.67 0.49
CA PHE A 211 4.45 -7.45 -0.86
C PHE A 211 5.39 -8.55 -1.33
N LEU A 212 5.68 -8.53 -2.63
CA LEU A 212 6.69 -9.35 -3.29
C LEU A 212 7.86 -8.49 -3.77
N GLU A 213 9.02 -9.12 -3.97
CA GLU A 213 10.21 -8.51 -4.57
C GLU A 213 10.71 -9.30 -5.78
N ARG A 214 11.60 -8.70 -6.57
CA ARG A 214 12.25 -9.42 -7.69
C ARG A 214 12.89 -10.73 -7.21
N PRO A 215 12.85 -11.82 -8.01
CA PRO A 215 12.34 -11.90 -9.38
C PRO A 215 10.84 -12.24 -9.47
N ASP A 216 10.09 -12.10 -8.39
CA ASP A 216 8.67 -12.48 -8.33
C ASP A 216 7.77 -11.49 -9.10
N ASN A 217 6.47 -11.76 -9.16
CA ASN A 217 5.51 -10.97 -9.93
C ASN A 217 4.09 -11.01 -9.32
N TYR A 218 3.22 -10.16 -9.84
CA TYR A 218 1.82 -10.04 -9.47
C TYR A 218 0.92 -10.38 -10.64
N GLY A 219 -0.31 -10.82 -10.38
CA GLY A 219 -1.26 -11.23 -11.41
C GLY A 219 -1.25 -12.74 -11.70
N ASP A 220 -2.15 -13.13 -12.60
CA ASP A 220 -2.41 -14.49 -13.11
C ASP A 220 -2.69 -14.35 -14.61
N ARG A 221 -1.60 -14.20 -15.37
CA ARG A 221 -1.67 -13.72 -16.75
C ARG A 221 -2.32 -14.71 -17.70
N ASP A 222 -2.20 -16.01 -17.44
CA ASP A 222 -2.82 -17.04 -18.28
C ASP A 222 -4.22 -17.46 -17.80
N ASN A 223 -4.69 -16.91 -16.68
CA ASN A 223 -5.99 -17.14 -16.06
C ASN A 223 -6.27 -18.63 -15.76
N ASP A 224 -5.23 -19.41 -15.48
CA ASP A 224 -5.40 -20.81 -15.10
C ASP A 224 -5.76 -20.98 -13.60
N GLY A 225 -5.71 -19.90 -12.82
CA GLY A 225 -6.00 -19.86 -11.39
C GLY A 225 -4.84 -20.35 -10.51
N LEU A 226 -3.70 -20.71 -11.08
CA LEU A 226 -2.52 -21.22 -10.39
C LEU A 226 -1.59 -20.09 -9.97
N THR A 227 -1.96 -19.45 -8.89
CA THR A 227 -1.30 -18.27 -8.31
C THR A 227 0.00 -18.57 -7.54
N ASN A 228 0.42 -19.83 -7.47
CA ASN A 228 1.58 -20.29 -6.72
C ASN A 228 2.87 -20.37 -7.57
N LYS A 229 2.80 -20.01 -8.86
CA LYS A 229 3.95 -20.02 -9.77
C LYS A 229 4.54 -18.63 -9.91
N THR A 230 5.82 -18.56 -10.28
CA THR A 230 6.60 -17.32 -10.35
C THR A 230 7.23 -17.07 -11.73
N ASP A 231 6.92 -17.88 -12.76
CA ASP A 231 7.57 -17.80 -14.07
C ASP A 231 7.02 -16.68 -14.96
N TYR A 232 7.48 -15.45 -14.73
CA TYR A 232 7.22 -14.32 -15.62
C TYR A 232 7.92 -14.47 -16.99
N PRO A 233 7.28 -14.14 -18.13
CA PRO A 233 5.95 -13.55 -18.30
C PRO A 233 4.83 -14.56 -18.58
N ARG A 234 5.04 -15.86 -18.29
CA ARG A 234 3.96 -16.85 -18.42
C ARG A 234 2.93 -16.63 -17.31
N GLU A 235 3.43 -16.43 -16.10
CA GLU A 235 2.69 -16.11 -14.88
C GLU A 235 2.90 -14.64 -14.52
N GLY A 236 1.85 -14.00 -14.00
CA GLY A 236 1.85 -12.58 -13.62
C GLY A 236 1.77 -11.57 -14.76
N ASP A 237 0.95 -10.54 -14.52
CA ASP A 237 0.80 -9.38 -15.39
C ASP A 237 1.89 -8.33 -15.10
N TYR A 238 2.32 -8.21 -13.84
CA TYR A 238 3.19 -7.13 -13.38
C TYR A 238 4.40 -7.69 -12.62
N PRO A 239 5.63 -7.56 -13.12
CA PRO A 239 6.80 -8.00 -12.37
C PRO A 239 7.02 -7.09 -11.16
N ALA A 240 7.32 -7.66 -9.99
CA ALA A 240 7.88 -6.88 -8.90
C ALA A 240 9.21 -6.31 -9.38
N ARG A 241 9.47 -5.01 -9.18
CA ARG A 241 10.67 -4.35 -9.73
C ARG A 241 11.74 -4.12 -8.69
N TRP A 242 11.36 -3.90 -7.43
CA TRP A 242 12.31 -3.51 -6.40
C TRP A 242 12.38 -4.52 -5.26
N THR A 243 13.51 -4.51 -4.57
CA THR A 243 13.76 -5.28 -3.35
C THR A 243 13.67 -4.37 -2.13
N VAL A 244 13.50 -4.95 -0.94
CA VAL A 244 13.47 -4.17 0.31
C VAL A 244 14.71 -3.26 0.45
N PRO A 245 15.96 -3.73 0.23
CA PRO A 245 17.13 -2.86 0.34
C PRO A 245 17.16 -1.70 -0.66
N GLU A 246 16.75 -1.93 -1.91
CA GLU A 246 16.70 -0.88 -2.94
C GLU A 246 15.66 0.20 -2.59
N THR A 247 14.50 -0.21 -2.08
CA THR A 247 13.44 0.71 -1.65
C THR A 247 13.84 1.49 -0.41
N VAL A 248 14.44 0.84 0.60
CA VAL A 248 14.98 1.54 1.78
C VAL A 248 16.01 2.60 1.35
N GLU A 249 16.95 2.23 0.48
CA GLU A 249 17.97 3.18 0.01
C GLU A 249 17.33 4.36 -0.73
N ALA A 250 16.33 4.11 -1.59
CA ALA A 250 15.62 5.17 -2.28
C ALA A 250 14.93 6.15 -1.31
N LEU A 251 14.23 5.62 -0.30
CA LEU A 251 13.58 6.42 0.75
C LEU A 251 14.61 7.23 1.55
N LYS A 252 15.76 6.63 1.88
CA LYS A 252 16.83 7.31 2.60
C LYS A 252 17.46 8.45 1.80
N VAL A 253 17.78 8.22 0.53
CA VAL A 253 18.30 9.25 -0.37
C VAL A 253 17.33 10.42 -0.50
N ALA A 254 16.02 10.14 -0.53
CA ALA A 254 14.98 11.15 -0.55
C ALA A 254 14.67 11.76 0.83
N LYS A 255 15.36 11.33 1.90
CA LYS A 255 15.13 11.77 3.29
C LYS A 255 13.68 11.60 3.77
N ILE A 256 13.03 10.52 3.33
CA ILE A 256 11.63 10.21 3.63
C ILE A 256 11.53 9.39 4.90
N ARG A 257 10.65 9.80 5.82
CA ARG A 257 10.20 8.98 6.95
C ARG A 257 8.93 8.24 6.56
N LEU A 258 8.96 6.90 6.63
CA LEU A 258 7.85 6.03 6.23
C LEU A 258 7.04 5.61 7.45
N PHE A 259 5.77 5.97 7.50
CA PHE A 259 4.82 5.50 8.48
C PHE A 259 3.78 4.62 7.81
N THR A 260 3.51 3.45 8.39
CA THR A 260 2.65 2.44 7.77
C THR A 260 1.47 2.11 8.67
N PHE A 261 0.29 1.90 8.09
CA PHE A 261 -0.88 1.33 8.74
C PHE A 261 -1.13 -0.03 8.11
N THR A 262 -0.75 -1.10 8.79
CA THR A 262 -0.80 -2.47 8.23
C THR A 262 -1.55 -3.44 9.11
N SER A 263 -2.18 -4.45 8.49
CA SER A 263 -2.79 -5.52 9.29
C SER A 263 -1.68 -6.34 9.96
N ARG A 264 -1.87 -6.60 11.25
CA ARG A 264 -0.94 -7.41 12.06
C ARG A 264 -1.34 -8.88 12.14
N GLY A 265 -2.38 -9.27 11.38
CA GLY A 265 -2.64 -10.67 11.06
C GLY A 265 -3.56 -11.42 12.02
N ASP A 266 -4.86 -11.10 12.05
CA ASP A 266 -5.83 -12.15 12.36
C ASP A 266 -5.83 -13.14 11.18
N ALA A 267 -5.21 -14.33 11.37
CA ALA A 267 -5.05 -15.38 10.35
C ALA A 267 -6.37 -15.78 9.65
N GLU A 268 -7.50 -15.43 10.25
CA GLU A 268 -8.84 -15.71 9.75
C GLU A 268 -9.27 -14.83 8.57
N ARG A 269 -8.63 -13.67 8.35
CA ARG A 269 -8.98 -12.78 7.23
C ARG A 269 -8.19 -13.12 5.98
N HIS A 270 -8.80 -13.95 5.15
CA HIS A 270 -8.31 -14.22 3.81
C HIS A 270 -8.76 -13.12 2.85
N CYS A 271 -7.85 -12.64 1.98
CA CYS A 271 -8.18 -11.68 0.93
C CYS A 271 -9.15 -12.25 -0.13
N GLY A 272 -9.48 -13.54 -0.04
CA GLY A 272 -10.39 -14.24 -0.94
C GLY A 272 -9.72 -14.84 -2.18
N THR A 273 -8.43 -14.62 -2.37
CA THR A 273 -7.63 -15.15 -3.48
C THR A 273 -6.42 -15.96 -2.97
N GLY A 274 -5.59 -16.45 -3.90
CA GLY A 274 -4.40 -17.22 -3.57
C GLY A 274 -3.28 -16.35 -2.98
N ARG A 275 -2.19 -16.98 -2.55
CA ARG A 275 -1.01 -16.28 -2.02
C ARG A 275 0.26 -16.99 -2.43
N ARG A 276 1.33 -16.21 -2.60
CA ARG A 276 2.69 -16.75 -2.78
C ARG A 276 3.41 -16.92 -1.46
N LEU A 277 3.17 -16.00 -0.52
CA LEU A 277 3.73 -16.06 0.82
C LEU A 277 2.73 -16.72 1.79
N PRO A 278 3.22 -17.39 2.84
CA PRO A 278 2.32 -17.99 3.82
C PRO A 278 1.58 -16.88 4.60
N TRP A 279 0.42 -17.21 5.19
CA TRP A 279 -0.49 -16.22 5.78
C TRP A 279 0.12 -15.39 6.93
N GLU A 280 1.08 -15.97 7.64
CA GLU A 280 1.86 -15.29 8.68
C GLU A 280 2.77 -14.18 8.12
N ALA A 281 3.06 -14.17 6.82
CA ALA A 281 3.92 -13.18 6.19
C ALA A 281 3.25 -11.82 5.98
N ARG A 282 1.94 -11.66 6.26
CA ARG A 282 1.24 -10.35 6.13
C ARG A 282 1.92 -9.22 6.90
N ALA A 283 2.50 -9.53 8.06
CA ALA A 283 3.22 -8.55 8.87
C ALA A 283 4.68 -8.32 8.40
N ALA A 284 5.22 -9.20 7.54
CA ALA A 284 6.60 -9.16 7.11
C ALA A 284 6.86 -7.89 6.27
N GLY A 285 7.95 -7.20 6.59
CA GLY A 285 8.34 -5.93 5.99
C GLY A 285 7.72 -4.70 6.66
N TRP A 286 6.64 -4.89 7.41
CA TRP A 286 5.90 -3.79 8.05
C TRP A 286 6.09 -3.72 9.56
N SER A 287 5.85 -4.84 10.25
CA SER A 287 6.03 -4.96 11.71
C SER A 287 6.81 -6.20 12.14
N ALA A 288 7.10 -7.08 11.18
CA ALA A 288 8.04 -8.16 11.33
C ALA A 288 9.14 -8.03 10.27
N PRO A 289 10.33 -8.59 10.50
CA PRO A 289 11.37 -8.66 9.47
C PRO A 289 10.84 -9.28 8.17
N TYR A 290 11.26 -8.73 7.02
CA TYR A 290 11.09 -9.37 5.72
C TYR A 290 12.40 -10.05 5.37
N PHE A 291 12.43 -11.38 5.40
CA PHE A 291 13.67 -12.15 5.42
C PHE A 291 14.63 -11.64 6.52
N ASN A 292 15.89 -11.35 6.17
CA ASN A 292 16.91 -10.87 7.10
C ASN A 292 16.97 -9.33 7.19
N HIS A 293 15.95 -8.63 6.71
CA HIS A 293 15.87 -7.17 6.75
C HIS A 293 14.92 -6.70 7.86
N PRO A 294 15.27 -5.64 8.59
CA PRO A 294 14.35 -5.02 9.53
C PRO A 294 13.11 -4.48 8.80
N PRO A 295 12.00 -4.23 9.52
CA PRO A 295 10.84 -3.55 8.95
C PRO A 295 11.23 -2.25 8.21
N LEU A 296 10.52 -1.96 7.11
CA LEU A 296 10.72 -0.76 6.31
C LEU A 296 10.58 0.54 7.14
N PRO A 297 9.54 0.70 7.99
CA PRO A 297 9.41 1.91 8.82
C PRO A 297 10.62 2.13 9.74
N ASP A 298 11.08 1.08 10.43
CA ASP A 298 12.23 1.13 11.35
C ASP A 298 13.51 1.58 10.64
N SER A 299 13.64 1.28 9.34
CA SER A 299 14.78 1.68 8.52
C SER A 299 14.78 3.16 8.14
N THR A 300 13.70 3.89 8.41
CA THR A 300 13.48 5.28 7.98
C THR A 300 13.06 6.22 9.12
N ASP A 301 13.37 5.87 10.37
CA ASP A 301 12.90 6.60 11.57
C ASP A 301 11.36 6.77 11.60
N GLY A 302 10.66 5.78 11.05
CA GLY A 302 9.22 5.71 10.95
C GLY A 302 8.59 4.82 12.02
N ALA A 303 7.32 4.45 11.80
CA ALA A 303 6.61 3.51 12.68
C ALA A 303 5.49 2.77 11.94
N ASN A 304 5.12 1.58 12.45
CA ASN A 304 3.96 0.84 11.98
C ASN A 304 2.80 0.87 12.99
N PHE A 305 1.59 1.15 12.50
CA PHE A 305 0.34 1.18 13.24
C PHE A 305 -0.56 0.02 12.83
N ASP A 306 -1.35 -0.48 13.77
CA ASP A 306 -2.27 -1.59 13.51
C ASP A 306 -3.52 -1.09 12.77
N LEU A 307 -3.63 -1.47 11.50
CA LEU A 307 -4.75 -1.11 10.65
C LEU A 307 -6.08 -1.73 11.13
N ASP A 308 -6.04 -2.86 11.83
CA ASP A 308 -7.24 -3.46 12.39
C ASP A 308 -7.83 -2.64 13.53
N LEU A 309 -7.00 -1.91 14.28
CA LEU A 309 -7.47 -0.93 15.27
C LEU A 309 -8.11 0.29 14.59
N VAL A 310 -7.60 0.71 13.43
CA VAL A 310 -8.24 1.76 12.62
C VAL A 310 -9.61 1.31 12.13
N ARG A 311 -9.70 0.09 11.61
CA ARG A 311 -10.93 -0.54 11.13
C ARG A 311 -11.98 -0.65 12.24
N LYS A 312 -11.56 -1.04 13.45
CA LYS A 312 -12.40 -1.09 14.66
C LYS A 312 -12.69 0.28 15.28
N SER A 313 -12.12 1.35 14.73
CA SER A 313 -12.19 2.73 15.25
C SER A 313 -11.66 2.87 16.69
N THR A 314 -10.75 2.00 17.11
CA THR A 314 -10.01 2.09 18.38
C THR A 314 -8.70 2.86 18.22
N LEU A 315 -8.21 3.00 16.99
CA LEU A 315 -7.16 3.94 16.60
C LEU A 315 -7.74 4.93 15.57
N SER A 316 -7.57 6.24 15.79
CA SER A 316 -8.00 7.24 14.81
C SER A 316 -6.90 7.42 13.75
N LEU A 317 -7.25 7.21 12.48
CA LEU A 317 -6.32 7.38 11.37
C LEU A 317 -5.86 8.83 11.25
N SER A 318 -6.80 9.78 11.19
CA SER A 318 -6.51 11.21 11.07
C SER A 318 -5.74 11.77 12.27
N SER A 319 -6.11 11.41 13.50
CA SER A 319 -5.38 11.83 14.69
C SER A 319 -3.94 11.32 14.68
N THR A 320 -3.74 10.05 14.31
CA THR A 320 -2.40 9.47 14.25
C THR A 320 -1.55 10.15 13.17
N ILE A 321 -2.13 10.47 12.00
CA ILE A 321 -1.43 11.22 10.95
C ILE A 321 -1.05 12.64 11.43
N ASN A 322 -1.93 13.32 12.17
CA ASN A 322 -1.60 14.62 12.75
C ASN A 322 -0.41 14.54 13.70
N ASP A 323 -0.39 13.53 14.57
CA ASP A 323 0.73 13.31 15.48
C ASP A 323 2.02 13.00 14.71
N ILE A 324 1.95 12.21 13.63
CA ILE A 324 3.09 11.94 12.75
C ILE A 324 3.61 13.23 12.11
N VAL A 325 2.73 14.05 11.54
CA VAL A 325 3.11 15.31 10.89
C VAL A 325 3.75 16.24 11.91
N LEU A 326 3.16 16.39 13.10
CA LEU A 326 3.69 17.23 14.16
C LEU A 326 5.07 16.77 14.65
N ASN A 327 5.25 15.46 14.85
CA ASN A 327 6.50 14.90 15.35
C ASN A 327 7.60 14.80 14.29
N THR A 328 7.22 14.79 13.01
CA THR A 328 8.18 14.81 11.90
C THR A 328 8.58 16.23 11.53
N TYR A 329 7.68 17.18 11.70
CA TYR A 329 7.96 18.57 11.47
C TYR A 329 9.19 18.98 12.28
N CYS A 330 10.23 19.45 11.58
CA CYS A 330 11.49 19.93 12.17
C CYS A 330 12.40 18.85 12.77
N ASN A 331 12.07 17.59 12.56
CA ASN A 331 12.85 16.44 13.00
C ASN A 331 13.27 15.64 11.77
N PRO A 332 14.32 16.10 11.05
CA PRO A 332 14.82 15.37 9.88
C PRO A 332 15.32 13.98 10.30
N PRO A 333 15.27 13.00 9.37
CA PRO A 333 15.83 11.67 9.65
C PRO A 333 17.33 11.71 9.93
N VAL A 334 17.84 10.74 10.70
CA VAL A 334 19.22 10.71 11.23
C VAL A 334 20.19 9.77 10.49
N TYR A 335 19.87 9.33 9.27
CA TYR A 335 20.69 8.39 8.48
C TYR A 335 21.43 9.04 7.30
#